data_AF-A0A6A7SK42-F1
#
_entry.id   AF-A0A6A7SK42-F1
#
_cell.length_a   1.000
_cell.length_b   1.000
_cell.length_c   1.000
_cell.angle_alpha   90.00
_cell.angle_beta   90.00
_cell.angle_gamma   90.00
#
_symmetry.space_group_name_H-M   'P 1'
#
loop_
_entity.id
_entity.type
_entity.pdbx_description
1 polymer ?
#
loop_
_entity_poly.entity_id
_entity_poly.type
_entity_poly.pdbx_seq_one_letter_code
_entity_poly.pdbx_strand_id
1 'polypeptide(L)'
;MGLAGIDRLVAGLLAHGAPSERPAAVVQQGTTAAQRVVAGRLDALPGLVRDAGLRAPTLIVVGEVVRLRERLAWFDPATAENAVAGWSTAQG
;
A
#
# COMPACT_ATOMS: atom_id res chain seq x y z
N MET A 1 1.04 -11.37 9.38
CA MET A 1 1.28 -12.50 8.47
C MET A 1 1.27 -12.15 6.96
N GLY A 2 1.21 -10.88 6.53
CA GLY A 2 1.52 -10.48 5.13
C GLY A 2 2.86 -9.73 5.04
N LEU A 3 2.92 -8.57 5.71
CA LEU A 3 4.12 -7.71 5.73
C LEU A 3 5.37 -8.38 6.31
N ALA A 4 5.22 -9.15 7.39
CA ALA A 4 6.32 -9.83 8.06
C ALA A 4 7.00 -10.92 7.19
N GLY A 5 6.31 -11.39 6.13
CA GLY A 5 6.84 -12.38 5.20
C GLY A 5 7.17 -11.82 3.83
N ILE A 6 7.24 -10.49 3.66
CA ILE A 6 7.34 -9.86 2.35
C ILE A 6 8.60 -10.27 1.58
N ASP A 7 9.75 -10.40 2.26
CA ASP A 7 10.99 -10.86 1.62
C ASP A 7 10.84 -12.29 1.07
N ARG A 8 10.24 -13.19 1.87
CA ARG A 8 9.98 -14.58 1.46
C ARG A 8 8.95 -14.67 0.33
N LEU A 9 7.91 -13.83 0.38
CA LEU A 9 6.89 -13.76 -0.66
C LEU A 9 7.49 -13.32 -1.99
N VAL A 10 8.28 -12.24 -1.99
CA VAL A 10 8.94 -11.72 -3.20
C VAL A 10 9.93 -12.76 -3.73
N ALA A 11 10.80 -13.30 -2.89
CA ALA A 11 11.75 -14.34 -3.28
C ALA A 11 11.03 -15.56 -3.89
N GLY A 12 9.93 -16.01 -3.28
CA GLY A 12 9.11 -17.11 -3.78
C GLY A 12 8.52 -16.82 -5.16
N LEU A 13 7.93 -15.64 -5.36
CA LEU A 13 7.36 -15.25 -6.66
C LEU A 13 8.43 -15.22 -7.75
N LEU A 14 9.58 -14.58 -7.48
CA LEU A 14 10.68 -14.49 -8.44
C LEU A 14 11.22 -15.88 -8.81
N ALA A 15 11.40 -16.75 -7.82
CA ALA A 15 11.88 -18.12 -8.03
C ALA A 15 10.93 -18.97 -8.91
N HIS A 16 9.63 -18.65 -8.92
CA HIS A 16 8.62 -19.36 -9.73
C HIS A 16 8.27 -18.62 -11.03
N GLY A 17 9.13 -17.72 -11.51
CA GLY A 17 9.03 -17.12 -12.84
C GLY A 17 8.25 -15.81 -12.89
N ALA A 18 7.98 -15.16 -11.75
CA ALA A 18 7.46 -13.81 -11.77
C ALA A 18 8.52 -12.81 -12.28
N PRO A 19 8.28 -12.01 -13.34
CA PRO A 19 9.14 -10.89 -13.70
C PRO A 19 9.38 -9.93 -12.54
N SER A 20 10.63 -9.51 -12.36
CA SER A 20 11.08 -8.66 -11.26
C SER A 20 10.50 -7.26 -11.33
N GLU A 21 10.31 -6.76 -12.55
CA GLU A 21 9.70 -5.48 -12.85
C GLU A 21 8.16 -5.48 -12.76
N ARG A 22 7.53 -6.62 -12.46
CA ARG A 22 6.07 -6.69 -12.30
C ARG A 22 5.62 -5.64 -11.28
N PRO A 23 4.62 -4.79 -11.60
CA PRO A 23 4.12 -3.81 -10.65
C PRO A 23 3.57 -4.46 -9.38
N ALA A 24 3.88 -3.89 -8.23
CA ALA A 24 3.39 -4.33 -6.94
C ALA A 24 3.17 -3.14 -6.00
N ALA A 25 2.25 -3.29 -5.05
CA ALA A 25 1.94 -2.26 -4.06
C ALA A 25 1.61 -2.86 -2.70
N VAL A 26 1.84 -2.07 -1.64
CA VAL A 26 1.38 -2.34 -0.29
C VAL A 26 0.50 -1.18 0.17
N VAL A 27 -0.70 -1.52 0.64
CA VAL A 27 -1.67 -0.58 1.21
C VAL A 27 -1.77 -0.85 2.70
N GLN A 28 -1.34 0.11 3.53
CA GLN A 28 -1.51 0.10 4.98
C GLN A 28 -2.81 0.82 5.33
N GLN A 29 -3.58 0.26 6.28
CA GLN A 29 -4.79 0.89 6.84
C GLN A 29 -5.72 1.46 5.76
N GLY A 30 -6.02 0.64 4.75
CA GLY A 30 -6.85 1.04 3.61
C GLY A 30 -8.19 1.65 4.05
N THR A 31 -8.70 2.60 3.28
CA THR A 31 -9.96 3.35 3.53
C THR A 31 -10.00 4.19 4.80
N THR A 32 -8.86 4.40 5.48
CA THR A 32 -8.77 5.26 6.67
C THR A 32 -7.98 6.54 6.38
N ALA A 33 -8.10 7.55 7.24
CA ALA A 33 -7.24 8.73 7.22
C ALA A 33 -5.74 8.39 7.42
N ALA A 34 -5.44 7.25 8.05
CA ALA A 34 -4.08 6.74 8.22
C ALA A 34 -3.60 5.89 7.03
N GLN A 35 -4.33 5.87 5.90
CA GLN A 35 -3.96 5.06 4.74
C GLN A 35 -2.60 5.52 4.18
N ARG A 36 -1.68 4.56 4.01
CA ARG A 36 -0.40 4.78 3.35
C ARG A 36 -0.24 3.75 2.23
N VAL A 37 0.20 4.21 1.07
CA VAL A 37 0.39 3.34 -0.11
C VAL A 37 1.82 3.47 -0.60
N VAL A 38 2.49 2.34 -0.75
CA VAL A 38 3.79 2.23 -1.40
C VAL A 38 3.61 1.36 -2.65
N ALA A 39 4.14 1.80 -3.79
CA ALA A 39 4.06 1.06 -5.05
C ALA A 39 5.41 1.10 -5.77
N GLY A 40 5.72 0.06 -6.54
CA GLY A 40 6.97 -0.07 -7.28
C GLY A 40 7.07 -1.40 -8.01
N ARG A 41 8.30 -1.80 -8.33
CA ARG A 41 8.60 -3.12 -8.88
C ARG A 41 8.54 -4.20 -7.79
N LEU A 42 8.21 -5.42 -8.17
CA LEU A 42 8.12 -6.57 -7.26
C LEU A 42 9.43 -6.80 -6.50
N ASP A 43 10.58 -6.67 -7.19
CA ASP A 43 11.91 -6.87 -6.60
C ASP A 43 12.31 -5.78 -5.58
N ALA A 44 11.84 -4.55 -5.77
CA ALA A 44 12.12 -3.42 -4.91
C ALA A 44 11.16 -3.31 -3.72
N LEU A 45 10.01 -3.99 -3.79
CA LEU A 45 8.91 -3.82 -2.83
C LEU A 45 9.32 -3.99 -1.36
N PRO A 46 10.15 -4.98 -0.96
CA PRO A 46 10.56 -5.12 0.44
C PRO A 46 11.39 -3.92 0.94
N GLY A 47 12.26 -3.37 0.08
CA GLY A 47 13.03 -2.17 0.39
C GLY A 47 12.12 -0.96 0.61
N LEU A 48 11.23 -0.70 -0.35
CA LEU A 48 10.28 0.42 -0.27
C LEU A 48 9.39 0.37 0.98
N VAL A 49 8.97 -0.83 1.37
CA VAL A 49 8.18 -1.04 2.60
C VAL A 49 8.98 -0.72 3.87
N ARG A 50 10.25 -1.14 3.91
CA ARG A 50 11.16 -0.87 5.03
C ARG A 50 11.46 0.63 5.14
N ASP A 51 11.80 1.26 4.02
CA ASP A 51 12.12 2.68 3.96
C ASP A 51 10.92 3.56 4.35
N ALA A 52 9.71 3.16 3.94
CA ALA A 52 8.48 3.82 4.36
C ALA A 52 8.08 3.50 5.81
N GLY A 53 8.71 2.53 6.47
CA GLY A 53 8.36 2.11 7.82
C GLY A 53 6.91 1.64 7.96
N LEU A 54 6.34 0.97 6.94
CA LEU A 54 4.97 0.47 7.03
C LEU A 54 4.83 -0.55 8.16
N ARG A 55 3.64 -0.62 8.74
CA ARG A 55 3.28 -1.58 9.79
C ARG A 55 1.93 -2.21 9.48
N ALA A 56 1.67 -3.38 10.05
CA ALA A 56 0.37 -4.03 9.94
C ALA A 56 -0.74 -3.14 10.56
N PRO A 57 -1.99 -3.23 10.09
CA PRO A 57 -2.48 -4.10 9.01
C PRO A 57 -2.17 -3.57 7.61
N THR A 58 -1.82 -4.49 6.69
CA THR A 58 -1.49 -4.17 5.29
C THR A 58 -2.05 -5.20 4.32
N LEU A 59 -2.34 -4.78 3.10
CA LEU A 59 -2.65 -5.64 1.95
C LEU A 59 -1.56 -5.48 0.86
N ILE A 60 -1.15 -6.58 0.24
CA ILE A 60 -0.17 -6.60 -0.87
C ILE A 60 -0.92 -6.91 -2.17
N VAL A 61 -0.70 -6.09 -3.19
CA VAL A 61 -1.25 -6.28 -4.55
C VAL A 61 -0.08 -6.49 -5.51
N VAL A 62 -0.14 -7.52 -6.35
CA VAL A 62 0.88 -7.82 -7.36
C VAL A 62 0.21 -7.98 -8.72
N GLY A 63 0.67 -7.22 -9.72
CA GLY A 63 0.16 -7.28 -11.09
C GLY A 63 -0.09 -5.92 -11.72
N GLU A 64 -0.40 -5.96 -13.02
CA GLU A 64 -0.57 -4.79 -13.89
C GLU A 64 -1.61 -3.76 -13.39
N VAL A 65 -2.62 -4.23 -12.65
CA VAL A 65 -3.65 -3.38 -12.04
C VAL A 65 -3.07 -2.28 -11.13
N VAL A 66 -1.87 -2.47 -10.57
CA VAL A 66 -1.19 -1.44 -9.75
C VAL A 66 -0.91 -0.17 -10.55
N ARG A 67 -0.62 -0.27 -11.86
CA ARG A 67 -0.37 0.90 -12.72
C ARG A 67 -1.59 1.83 -12.83
N LEU A 68 -2.80 1.29 -12.64
CA LEU A 68 -4.02 2.10 -12.69
C LEU A 68 -4.13 3.06 -11.52
N ARG A 69 -3.36 2.89 -10.44
CA ARG A 69 -3.34 3.80 -9.28
C ARG A 69 -3.14 5.25 -9.70
N GLU A 70 -2.20 5.54 -10.60
CA GLU A 70 -1.89 6.91 -11.02
C GLU A 70 -3.09 7.60 -11.69
N ARG A 71 -3.97 6.82 -12.33
CA ARG A 71 -5.16 7.32 -13.02
C ARG A 71 -6.41 7.29 -12.16
N LEU A 72 -6.47 6.41 -11.16
CA LEU A 72 -7.66 6.12 -10.35
C LEU A 72 -7.48 6.51 -8.87
N ALA A 73 -6.46 7.28 -8.51
CA ALA A 73 -6.22 7.73 -7.13
C ALA A 73 -7.23 8.80 -6.68
N TRP A 74 -8.48 8.39 -6.46
CA TRP A 74 -9.57 9.27 -6.04
C TRP A 74 -9.62 9.49 -4.52
N PHE A 75 -9.05 8.59 -3.72
CA PHE A 75 -9.05 8.68 -2.26
C PHE A 75 -7.81 9.43 -1.76
N ASP A 76 -8.03 10.57 -1.12
CA ASP A 76 -7.02 11.34 -0.40
C ASP A 76 -7.23 11.22 1.12
N PRO A 77 -6.29 10.60 1.86
CA PRO A 77 -6.39 10.45 3.31
C PRO A 77 -6.45 11.79 4.06
N ALA A 78 -5.78 12.84 3.55
CA ALA A 78 -5.79 14.16 4.20
C ALA A 78 -7.17 14.81 4.13
N THR A 79 -7.86 14.65 3.00
CA THR A 79 -9.27 15.08 2.85
C THR A 79 -10.20 14.28 3.76
N ALA A 80 -9.95 12.97 3.93
CA ALA A 80 -10.77 12.12 4.79
C ALA A 80 -10.66 12.49 6.28
N GLU A 81 -9.47 12.87 6.77
CA GLU A 81 -9.25 13.31 8.16
C GLU A 81 -10.08 14.56 8.50
N ASN A 82 -10.07 15.56 7.61
CA ASN A 82 -10.79 16.81 7.81
C ASN A 82 -12.30 16.63 7.85
N ALA A 83 -12.83 15.68 7.08
CA ALA A 83 -14.26 15.36 7.07
C ALA A 83 -14.73 14.80 8.43
N VAL A 84 -13.90 14.04 9.13
CA VAL A 84 -14.23 13.50 10.46
C VAL A 84 -14.11 14.56 11.55
N ALA A 85 -13.10 15.43 11.46
CA ALA A 85 -12.88 16.49 12.43
C ALA A 85 -14.03 17.53 12.43
N GLY A 86 -14.58 17.86 11.25
CA GLY A 86 -15.66 18.83 11.11
C GLY A 86 -17.00 18.40 11.73
N TRP A 87 -17.26 17.09 11.88
CA TRP A 87 -18.43 16.60 12.63
C TRP A 87 -18.23 16.85 14.13
N SER A 88 -17.03 16.63 14.68
CA SER A 88 -16.77 16.72 16.12
C SER A 88 -16.98 18.12 16.71
N THR A 89 -17.00 19.18 15.91
CA THR A 89 -17.19 20.56 16.38
C THR A 89 -18.63 21.06 16.30
N ALA A 90 -19.58 20.26 15.80
CA ALA A 90 -20.98 20.66 15.65
C ALA A 90 -21.92 20.18 16.79
N GLN A 91 -21.38 19.59 17.86
CA GLN A 91 -22.13 19.31 19.10
C GLN A 91 -21.58 20.16 20.25
N GLY A 92 -22.06 21.39 20.33
CA GLY A 92 -21.89 22.33 21.44
C GLY A 92 -23.08 23.25 21.52
#